data_AF-A0ABD4PYM0-F1
#
_entry.id   AF-A0ABD4PYM0-F1
#
_cell.length_a   1.000
_cell.length_b   1.000
_cell.length_c   1.000
_cell.angle_alpha   90.00
_cell.angle_beta   90.00
_cell.angle_gamma   90.00
#
_symmetry.space_group_name_H-M   'P 1'
#
loop_
_entity.id
_entity.type
_entity.pdbx_description
1 polymer ?
#
loop_
_entity_poly.entity_id
_entity_poly.type
_entity_poly.pdbx_seq_one_letter_code
_entity_poly.pdbx_strand_id
1 'polypeptide(L)' 'MKVLSLFSGIGAFERAIENKNIEHEIVNYC' A
#
# COMPACT_ATOMS: atom_id res chain seq x y z
N MET A 1 -5.07 -4.76 7.97
CA MET A 1 -5.76 -5.20 6.72
C MET A 1 -4.74 -5.73 5.72
N LYS A 2 -5.01 -6.85 5.01
CA LYS A 2 -4.09 -7.36 3.96
C LYS A 2 -4.39 -6.73 2.61
N VAL A 3 -3.38 -6.17 1.94
CA VAL A 3 -3.55 -5.37 0.72
C VAL A 3 -2.60 -5.84 -0.39
N LEU A 4 -3.16 -6.02 -1.60
CA LEU A 4 -2.42 -6.25 -2.82
C LEU A 4 -2.35 -4.92 -3.59
N SER A 5 -1.14 -4.40 -3.81
CA SER A 5 -0.97 -3.12 -4.49
C SER A 5 -0.75 -3.34 -6.00
N LEU A 6 -1.76 -3.02 -6.80
CA LEU A 6 -1.74 -3.25 -8.24
C LEU A 6 -1.37 -1.97 -8.98
N PHE A 7 -0.46 -2.07 -9.96
CA PHE A 7 0.06 -0.95 -10.75
C PHE A 7 0.74 0.11 -9.87
N SER A 8 1.49 -0.33 -8.86
CA SER A 8 2.04 0.54 -7.80
C SER A 8 2.94 1.65 -8.32
N GLY A 9 3.59 1.46 -9.48
CA GLY A 9 4.49 2.46 -10.06
C GLY A 9 5.53 2.94 -9.04
N ILE A 10 5.44 4.22 -8.64
CA ILE A 10 6.34 4.86 -7.65
C ILE A 10 5.94 4.63 -6.17
N GLY A 11 4.90 3.86 -5.90
CA GLY A 11 4.43 3.52 -4.55
C GLY A 11 3.64 4.64 -3.87
N ALA A 12 2.76 5.33 -4.61
CA ALA A 12 1.97 6.44 -4.09
C ALA A 12 0.87 5.96 -3.12
N PHE A 13 0.34 4.77 -3.34
CA PHE A 13 -0.73 4.18 -2.53
C PHE A 13 -0.24 3.80 -1.13
N GLU A 14 0.90 3.14 -1.05
CA GLU A 14 1.56 2.71 0.18
C GLU A 14 1.89 3.92 1.06
N ARG A 15 2.51 4.95 0.47
CA ARG A 15 2.79 6.22 1.15
C ARG A 15 1.52 6.90 1.66
N ALA A 16 0.43 6.89 0.90
CA ALA A 16 -0.83 7.49 1.33
C ALA A 16 -1.43 6.75 2.53
N ILE A 17 -1.39 5.42 2.52
CA ILE A 17 -1.88 4.58 3.61
C ILE A 17 -1.03 4.75 4.88
N GLU A 18 0.30 4.79 4.75
CA GLU A 18 1.22 5.06 5.87
C GLU A 18 0.97 6.44 6.48
N ASN A 19 0.84 7.49 5.65
CA ASN A 19 0.53 8.85 6.10
C ASN A 19 -0.81 8.96 6.82
N LYS A 20 -1.74 8.04 6.56
CA LYS A 20 -3.05 7.98 7.22
C LYS A 20 -3.04 7.13 8.50
N ASN A 21 -1.90 6.57 8.89
CA ASN A 21 -1.75 5.64 10.02
C ASN A 21 -2.76 4.47 9.95
N ILE A 22 -3.04 4.00 8.74
CA ILE A 22 -3.95 2.86 8.55
C ILE A 22 -3.13 1.58 8.71
N GLU A 23 -3.52 0.76 9.67
CA GLU A 23 -2.88 -0.53 9.91
C GLU A 23 -3.13 -1.48 8.74
N HIS A 24 -2.05 -1.79 8.02
CA HIS A 24 -2.09 -2.60 6.82
C HIS A 24 -0.84 -3.47 6.69
N GLU A 25 -0.97 -4.53 5.90
CA GLU A 25 0.08 -5.46 5.53
C GLU A 25 0.05 -5.60 4.01
N ILE A 26 1.08 -5.12 3.32
CA ILE A 26 1.23 -5.32 1.87
C ILE A 26 1.60 -6.77 1.63
N VAL A 27 0.70 -7.55 1.04
CA VAL A 27 0.94 -8.97 0.75
C VAL A 27 1.69 -9.19 -0.56
N ASN A 28 1.54 -8.30 -1.53
CA ASN A 28 2.33 -8.26 -2.76
C ASN A 28 2.13 -6.92 -3.48
N TYR A 29 2.98 -6.61 -4.46
CA TYR A 29 2.83 -5.46 -5.35
C TYR A 29 3.19 -5.82 -6.81
N CYS A 30 2.55 -5.17 -7.78
CA CYS A 30 2.84 -5.28 -9.22
C CYS A 30 2.89 -3.91 -9.87
#